data_AF-A0A853FWL6-F1
#
_entry.id   AF-A0A853FWL6-F1
#
_cell.length_a   1.000
_cell.length_b   1.000
_cell.length_c   1.000
_cell.angle_alpha   90.00
_cell.angle_beta   90.00
_cell.angle_gamma   90.00
#
_symmetry.space_group_name_H-M   'P 1'
#
loop_
_entity.id
_entity.type
_entity.pdbx_description
1 polymer ?
#
loop_
_entity_poly.entity_id
_entity_poly.type
_entity_poly.pdbx_seq_one_letter_code
_entity_poly.pdbx_strand_id
1 'polypeptide(L)'
;MRTFPLHAQCLMGKGHLLFFYSRLGYLAKRHAELIREMKRRGYKPSFTGIDRSQFPGIPDSCWNDWPPTEEALRLNRQRIQERTAKTALAS
;
A
#
# COMPACT_ATOMS: atom_id res chain seq x y z
N MET A 1 -10.64 -23.67 5.58
CA MET A 1 -10.13 -22.33 5.24
C MET A 1 -10.61 -21.35 6.31
N ARG A 2 -9.71 -20.63 7.00
CA ARG A 2 -10.13 -19.61 7.98
C ARG A 2 -10.56 -18.35 7.22
N THR A 3 -11.83 -18.01 7.32
CA THR A 3 -12.40 -16.74 6.86
C THR A 3 -12.02 -15.64 7.85
N PHE A 4 -11.15 -14.73 7.44
CA PHE A 4 -10.87 -13.51 8.21
C PHE A 4 -11.81 -12.41 7.72
N PRO A 5 -12.47 -11.65 8.61
CA PRO A 5 -13.32 -10.55 8.19
C PRO A 5 -12.47 -9.51 7.43
N LEU A 6 -12.79 -9.33 6.15
CA LEU A 6 -12.22 -8.28 5.32
C LEU A 6 -12.83 -6.96 5.76
N HIS A 7 -12.03 -6.11 6.38
CA HIS A 7 -12.51 -4.83 6.87
C HIS A 7 -12.76 -3.90 5.69
N ALA A 8 -13.89 -3.20 5.71
CA ALA A 8 -14.29 -2.26 4.65
C ALA A 8 -13.44 -0.98 4.67
N GLN A 9 -12.86 -0.64 5.82
CA GLN A 9 -12.10 0.59 6.03
C GLN A 9 -10.63 0.26 6.35
N CYS A 10 -9.70 1.05 5.81
CA CYS A 10 -8.28 0.91 6.10
C CYS A 10 -8.02 1.30 7.56
N LEU A 11 -8.06 0.31 8.46
CA LEU A 11 -7.77 0.52 9.87
C LEU A 11 -6.28 0.75 10.05
N MET A 12 -5.96 1.83 10.75
CA MET A 12 -4.60 2.25 11.06
C MET A 12 -4.09 1.53 12.33
N GLY A 13 -3.74 0.24 12.21
CA GLY A 13 -3.29 -0.60 13.33
C GLY A 13 -3.45 -2.09 13.08
N LYS A 14 -3.91 -2.86 14.07
CA LYS A 14 -4.29 -4.28 13.89
C LYS A 14 -5.32 -4.37 12.75
N GLY A 15 -5.06 -5.22 11.76
CA GLY A 15 -5.91 -5.38 10.57
C GLY A 15 -5.49 -4.55 9.34
N HIS A 16 -4.52 -3.63 9.45
CA HIS A 16 -4.03 -2.84 8.31
C HIS A 16 -3.50 -3.71 7.16
N LEU A 17 -2.71 -4.73 7.49
CA LEU A 17 -2.17 -5.63 6.48
C LEU A 17 -3.26 -6.53 5.87
N LEU A 18 -4.17 -7.05 6.71
CA LEU A 18 -5.30 -7.89 6.28
C LEU A 18 -6.24 -7.14 5.33
N PHE A 19 -6.39 -5.83 5.51
CA PHE A 19 -7.14 -4.98 4.60
C PHE A 19 -6.64 -5.09 3.15
N PHE A 20 -5.33 -5.25 2.93
CA PHE A 20 -4.77 -5.32 1.58
C PHE A 20 -4.76 -6.72 0.96
N TYR A 21 -5.12 -7.78 1.71
CA TYR A 21 -5.12 -9.15 1.18
C TYR A 21 -6.12 -9.32 0.02
N SER A 22 -7.19 -8.54 0.00
CA SER A 22 -8.16 -8.53 -1.10
C SER A 22 -7.91 -7.42 -2.14
N ARG A 23 -6.82 -6.64 -2.00
CA ARG A 23 -6.59 -5.39 -2.74
C ARG A 23 -5.20 -5.29 -3.37
N LEU A 24 -4.67 -6.42 -3.85
CA LEU A 24 -3.34 -6.48 -4.47
C LEU A 24 -3.27 -5.68 -5.78
N GLY A 25 -4.40 -5.49 -6.47
CA GLY A 25 -4.46 -4.64 -7.67
C GLY A 25 -4.08 -3.19 -7.36
N TYR A 26 -4.59 -2.64 -6.25
CA TYR A 26 -4.17 -1.32 -5.76
C TYR A 26 -2.67 -1.28 -5.44
N LEU A 27 -2.15 -2.29 -4.71
CA LEU A 27 -0.74 -2.33 -4.33
C LEU A 27 0.20 -2.40 -5.54
N ALA A 28 -0.14 -3.18 -6.57
CA ALA A 28 0.65 -3.28 -7.79
C ALA A 28 0.75 -1.92 -8.52
N LYS A 29 -0.38 -1.21 -8.66
CA LYS A 29 -0.43 0.14 -9.25
C LYS A 29 0.38 1.14 -8.43
N ARG A 30 0.16 1.15 -7.10
CA ARG A 30 0.85 2.02 -6.15
C ARG A 30 2.36 1.78 -6.16
N HIS A 31 2.80 0.52 -6.25
CA HIS A 31 4.22 0.17 -6.34
C HIS A 31 4.87 0.72 -7.62
N ALA A 32 4.18 0.62 -8.76
CA ALA A 32 4.67 1.20 -10.01
C ALA A 32 4.81 2.74 -9.92
N GLU A 33 3.87 3.44 -9.28
CA GLU A 33 3.98 4.88 -9.02
C GLU A 33 5.19 5.22 -8.14
N LEU A 34 5.43 4.44 -7.08
CA LEU A 34 6.58 4.64 -6.20
C LEU A 34 7.90 4.44 -6.96
N ILE A 35 8.01 3.43 -7.81
CA ILE A 35 9.18 3.21 -8.66
C ILE A 35 9.41 4.41 -9.60
N ARG A 36 8.35 4.93 -10.22
CA ARG A 36 8.44 6.13 -11.08
C ARG A 36 8.93 7.34 -10.29
N GLU A 37 8.39 7.56 -9.09
CA GLU A 37 8.78 8.68 -8.23
C GLU A 37 10.24 8.55 -7.75
N MET A 38 10.68 7.33 -7.42
CA MET A 38 12.09 7.05 -7.08
C MET A 38 13.01 7.40 -8.26
N LYS A 39 12.70 6.91 -9.46
CA LYS A 39 13.47 7.20 -10.67
C LYS A 39 13.50 8.70 -10.97
N ARG A 40 12.36 9.38 -10.83
CA ARG A 40 12.25 10.84 -11.00
C ARG A 40 13.17 11.63 -10.06
N ARG A 41 13.38 11.12 -8.84
CA ARG A 41 14.30 11.70 -7.85
C ARG A 41 15.77 11.25 -8.03
N GLY A 42 16.09 10.49 -9.08
CA GLY A 42 17.45 10.03 -9.37
C GLY A 42 17.86 8.74 -8.64
N TYR A 43 16.96 8.09 -7.90
CA TYR A 43 17.23 6.76 -7.34
C TYR A 43 17.24 5.70 -8.44
N LYS A 44 18.01 4.62 -8.23
CA LYS A 44 18.13 3.49 -9.15
C LYS A 44 17.54 2.20 -8.54
N PRO A 45 16.20 2.10 -8.40
CA PRO A 45 15.59 0.87 -7.87
C PRO A 45 15.84 -0.31 -8.82
N SER A 46 16.15 -1.49 -8.26
CA SER A 46 16.26 -2.74 -9.01
C SER A 46 14.89 -3.36 -9.37
N PHE A 47 13.84 -2.92 -8.69
CA PHE A 47 12.47 -3.40 -8.91
C PHE A 47 11.84 -2.73 -10.15
N THR A 48 11.09 -3.50 -10.93
CA THR A 48 10.47 -3.05 -12.18
C THR A 48 8.95 -2.91 -12.10
N GLY A 49 8.33 -3.42 -11.04
CA GLY A 49 6.88 -3.42 -10.85
C GLY A 49 6.41 -4.79 -10.34
N ILE A 50 5.09 -4.95 -10.25
CA ILE A 50 4.44 -6.22 -9.94
C ILE A 50 3.44 -6.49 -11.05
N ASP A 51 3.54 -7.66 -11.69
CA ASP A 51 2.57 -8.14 -12.66
C ASP A 51 1.82 -9.34 -12.07
N ARG A 52 0.49 -9.33 -12.21
CA ARG A 52 -0.39 -10.41 -11.72
C ARG A 52 0.01 -11.78 -12.28
N SER A 53 0.50 -11.84 -13.52
CA SER A 53 0.94 -13.08 -14.17
C SER A 53 2.11 -13.77 -13.45
N GLN A 54 2.89 -13.02 -12.65
CA GLN A 54 3.99 -13.55 -11.83
C GLN A 54 3.48 -14.35 -10.62
N PHE A 55 2.17 -14.28 -10.32
CA PHE A 55 1.57 -14.85 -9.12
C PHE A 55 0.30 -15.68 -9.44
N PRO A 56 0.41 -16.75 -10.26
CA PRO A 56 -0.75 -17.53 -10.71
C PRO A 56 -1.48 -18.27 -9.58
N GLY A 57 -0.80 -18.53 -8.45
CA GLY A 57 -1.39 -19.20 -7.29
C GLY A 57 -2.26 -18.29 -6.39
N ILE A 58 -2.33 -16.99 -6.67
CA ILE A 58 -3.14 -16.05 -5.88
C ILE A 58 -4.51 -15.89 -6.56
N PRO A 59 -5.62 -16.17 -5.84
CA PRO A 59 -6.96 -16.04 -6.40
C PRO A 59 -7.26 -14.64 -6.93
N ASP A 60 -8.05 -14.57 -7.99
CA ASP A 60 -8.49 -13.32 -8.63
C ASP A 60 -9.16 -12.35 -7.65
N SER A 61 -9.89 -12.89 -6.66
CA SER A 61 -10.53 -12.12 -5.60
C SER A 61 -9.55 -11.39 -4.67
N CYS A 62 -8.26 -11.69 -4.73
CA CYS A 62 -7.22 -10.93 -4.04
C CYS A 62 -6.74 -9.70 -4.82
N TRP A 63 -7.02 -9.63 -6.12
CA TRP A 63 -6.49 -8.60 -7.03
C TRP A 63 -7.42 -7.41 -7.24
N ASN A 64 -8.38 -7.19 -6.34
CA ASN A 64 -9.26 -6.03 -6.49
C ASN A 64 -8.49 -4.72 -6.37
N ASP A 65 -9.10 -3.67 -6.91
CA ASP A 65 -8.63 -2.32 -6.72
C ASP A 65 -9.26 -1.68 -5.47
N TRP A 66 -8.62 -0.62 -4.99
CA TRP A 66 -9.14 0.22 -3.93
C TRP A 66 -8.60 1.64 -4.09
N PRO A 67 -9.34 2.54 -4.76
CA PRO A 67 -8.98 3.94 -4.77
C PRO A 67 -9.14 4.50 -3.35
N PRO A 68 -8.06 5.03 -2.74
CA PRO A 68 -8.13 5.55 -1.39
C PRO A 68 -9.04 6.78 -1.37
N THR A 69 -9.91 6.88 -0.36
CA THR A 69 -10.74 8.07 -0.14
C THR A 69 -9.87 9.25 0.30
N GLU A 70 -10.36 10.48 0.12
CA GLU A 70 -9.69 11.68 0.60
C GLU A 70 -9.35 11.60 2.10
N GLU A 71 -10.28 11.05 2.89
CA GLU A 71 -10.10 10.84 4.32
C GLU A 71 -9.00 9.81 4.61
N ALA A 72 -8.94 8.69 3.88
CA ALA A 72 -7.87 7.72 4.03
C ALA A 72 -6.50 8.31 3.65
N LEU A 73 -6.45 9.15 2.61
CA LEU A 73 -5.25 9.88 2.22
C LEU A 73 -4.85 10.91 3.30
N ARG A 74 -5.80 11.64 3.88
CA ARG A 74 -5.58 12.60 4.96
C ARG A 74 -4.97 11.93 6.18
N LEU A 75 -5.55 10.83 6.65
CA LEU A 75 -5.04 10.03 7.77
C LEU A 75 -3.65 9.46 7.49
N ASN A 76 -3.39 9.02 6.25
CA ASN A 76 -2.07 8.53 5.86
C ASN A 76 -1.01 9.64 5.94
N ARG A 77 -1.31 10.82 5.37
CA ARG A 77 -0.41 11.99 5.40
C ARG A 77 -0.15 12.48 6.83
N GLN A 78 -1.18 12.54 7.67
CA GLN A 78 -1.05 12.95 9.06
C GLN A 78 -0.02 12.08 9.80
N ARG A 79 -0.07 10.76 9.63
CA ARG A 79 0.91 9.85 10.25
C ARG A 79 2.34 10.01 9.74
N ILE A 80 2.51 10.32 8.44
CA ILE A 80 3.84 10.61 7.89
C ILE A 80 4.41 11.86 8.55
N GLN A 81 3.59 12.90 8.75
CA GLN A 81 3.98 14.13 9.44
C GLN A 81 4.35 13.85 10.91
N GLU A 82 3.50 13.15 11.65
CA GLU A 82 3.75 12.77 13.05
C GLU A 82 5.08 12.01 13.20
N ARG A 83 5.36 11.05 12.31
CA ARG A 83 6.63 10.30 12.30
C ARG A 83 7.84 11.17 11.97
N THR A 84 7.72 12.01 10.94
CA THR A 84 8.82 12.87 10.49
C THR A 84 9.18 13.90 11.55
N ALA A 85 8.18 14.50 12.20
CA ALA A 85 8.38 15.42 13.32
C ALA A 85 9.09 14.75 14.49
N LYS A 86 8.68 13.52 14.86
CA LYS A 86 9.32 12.75 15.93
C LYS A 86 10.79 12.45 15.63
N THR A 87 11.13 12.12 14.38
CA THR A 87 12.53 11.89 13.97
C THR A 87 13.35 13.17 14.01
N ALA A 88 12.78 14.31 13.60
CA ALA A 88 13.45 15.61 13.65
C ALA A 88 13.72 16.12 15.07
N LEU A 89 12.85 15.83 16.05
CA LEU A 89 13.10 16.17 17.46
C LEU A 89 14.12 15.26 18.16
N ALA A 90 14.44 14.11 17.56
CA ALA A 90 15.37 13.12 18.11
C ALA A 90 16.77 13.18 17.47
N SER A 91 17.01 14.14 16.57
CA SER A 91 18.26 14.37 15.84
C SER A 91 18.84 15.73 16.22
#